data_AF-A0AAV8VT64-F1
#
_entry.id   AF-A0AAV8VT64-F1
#
_cell.length_a   1.000
_cell.length_b   1.000
_cell.length_c   1.000
_cell.angle_alpha   90.00
_cell.angle_beta   90.00
_cell.angle_gamma   90.00
#
_symmetry.space_group_name_H-M   'P 1'
#
loop_
_entity.id
_entity.type
_entity.pdbx_description
1 polymer ?
#
loop_
_entity_poly.entity_id
_entity_poly.type
_entity_poly.pdbx_seq_one_letter_code
_entity_poly.pdbx_strand_id
1 'polypeptide(L)'
;MDLEEDKIDLEEQFILRLPHEEAAMFREVLRTKPDKAKRLLKISLNPDTNQGTVYFAKSVMYGTLKKLPTIIESYKTNVCKDTASLYKTADICQILDCTTQPEFKAKPGTIHGYCPPLKNVKNKRFRRTLYNTDFAVEAETVTKELYYLLSTDLEAVSSRFEVLYEDNGSNAGKQYEKSLFGQLSSDSEVNVCYFK
;
A
#
# COMPACT_ATOMS: atom_id res chain seq x y z
N MET A 1 30.18 27.34 -3.00
CA MET A 1 30.19 26.40 -4.14
C MET A 1 29.11 25.42 -3.80
N ASP A 2 27.88 25.86 -4.06
CA ASP A 2 26.69 25.12 -3.65
C ASP A 2 26.55 23.96 -4.62
N LEU A 3 26.87 22.77 -4.14
CA LEU A 3 26.64 21.54 -4.87
C LEU A 3 25.12 21.44 -5.03
N GLU A 4 24.62 21.68 -6.24
CA GLU A 4 23.26 21.28 -6.61
C GLU A 4 23.14 19.79 -6.24
N GLU A 5 22.31 19.47 -5.25
CA GLU A 5 21.93 18.10 -4.97
C GLU A 5 21.23 17.60 -6.24
N ASP A 6 21.97 16.88 -7.08
CA ASP A 6 21.41 16.15 -8.20
C ASP A 6 20.22 15.36 -7.67
N LYS A 7 19.02 15.70 -8.14
CA LYS A 7 17.80 15.02 -7.75
C LYS A 7 17.91 13.55 -8.17
N ILE A 8 18.23 12.68 -7.22
CA ILE A 8 18.40 11.25 -7.47
C ILE A 8 17.02 10.61 -7.60
N ASP A 9 16.60 10.33 -8.82
CA ASP A 9 15.41 9.51 -9.07
C ASP A 9 15.76 8.03 -8.85
N LEU A 10 15.03 7.37 -7.95
CA LEU A 10 15.21 5.95 -7.66
C LEU A 10 14.59 5.10 -8.78
N GLU A 11 15.30 4.05 -9.18
CA GLU A 11 14.79 3.09 -10.17
C GLU A 11 13.65 2.26 -9.57
N GLU A 12 12.47 2.30 -10.19
CA GLU A 12 11.32 1.48 -9.80
C GLU A 12 11.27 0.17 -10.57
N GLN A 13 11.14 -0.94 -9.84
CA GLN A 13 11.12 -2.28 -10.42
C GLN A 13 9.92 -3.10 -9.90
N PHE A 14 9.26 -3.84 -10.81
CA PHE A 14 8.19 -4.77 -10.49
C PHE A 14 8.29 -6.05 -11.32
N ILE A 15 7.64 -7.13 -10.85
CA ILE A 15 7.64 -8.41 -11.58
C ILE A 15 6.52 -8.42 -12.62
N LEU A 16 6.86 -8.72 -13.86
CA LEU A 16 5.89 -9.02 -14.91
C LEU A 16 5.65 -10.53 -15.00
N ARG A 17 4.42 -10.99 -14.73
CA ARG A 17 4.02 -12.37 -14.92
C ARG A 17 3.07 -12.48 -16.10
N LEU A 18 3.51 -13.21 -17.12
CA LEU A 18 2.73 -13.52 -18.32
C LEU A 18 2.16 -14.94 -18.25
N PRO A 19 1.11 -15.26 -19.03
CA PRO A 19 0.68 -16.64 -19.22
C PRO A 19 1.81 -17.46 -19.88
N HIS A 20 1.76 -18.79 -19.66
CA HIS A 20 2.90 -19.67 -19.92
C HIS A 20 3.39 -19.64 -21.39
N GLU A 21 2.47 -19.63 -22.35
CA GLU A 21 2.79 -19.66 -23.78
C GLU A 21 3.45 -18.35 -24.23
N GLU A 22 2.87 -17.21 -23.86
CA GLU A 22 3.40 -15.89 -24.17
C GLU A 22 4.73 -15.63 -23.46
N ALA A 23 4.87 -16.10 -22.21
CA ALA A 23 6.13 -16.02 -21.47
C ALA A 23 7.26 -16.78 -22.17
N ALA A 24 6.97 -17.97 -22.72
CA ALA A 24 7.95 -18.77 -23.45
C ALA A 24 8.37 -18.09 -24.75
N MET A 25 7.41 -17.56 -25.52
CA MET A 25 7.70 -16.79 -26.73
C MET A 25 8.51 -15.52 -26.43
N PHE A 26 8.12 -14.77 -25.40
CA PHE A 26 8.81 -13.55 -24.97
C PHE A 26 10.25 -13.84 -24.57
N ARG A 27 10.48 -14.92 -23.80
CA ARG A 27 11.81 -15.37 -23.38
C ARG A 27 12.72 -15.67 -24.57
N GLU A 28 12.20 -16.33 -25.60
CA GLU A 28 13.00 -16.66 -26.77
C GLU A 28 13.37 -15.42 -27.59
N VAL A 29 12.43 -14.48 -27.76
CA VAL A 29 12.70 -13.21 -28.43
C VAL A 29 13.71 -12.38 -27.64
N LEU A 30 13.59 -12.33 -26.31
CA LEU A 30 14.52 -11.60 -25.45
C LEU A 30 15.96 -12.14 -25.55
N ARG A 31 16.12 -13.46 -25.66
CA ARG A 31 17.42 -14.13 -25.78
C ARG A 31 18.05 -13.96 -27.16
N THR A 32 17.25 -14.06 -28.22
CA THR A 32 17.76 -14.07 -29.61
C THR A 32 17.86 -12.69 -30.22
N LYS A 33 16.90 -11.80 -29.94
CA LYS A 33 16.76 -10.48 -30.58
C LYS A 33 16.27 -9.45 -29.55
N PRO A 34 17.13 -9.03 -28.60
CA PRO A 34 16.74 -8.13 -27.51
C PRO A 34 16.21 -6.79 -28.02
N ASP A 35 16.77 -6.23 -29.09
CA ASP A 35 16.30 -4.98 -29.67
C ASP A 35 14.90 -5.10 -30.28
N LYS A 36 14.55 -6.28 -30.77
CA LYS A 36 13.20 -6.57 -31.27
C LYS A 36 12.23 -6.69 -30.09
N ALA A 37 12.64 -7.32 -28.99
CA ALA A 37 11.81 -7.45 -27.79
C ALA A 37 11.36 -6.08 -27.26
N LYS A 38 12.28 -5.10 -27.20
CA LYS A 38 11.99 -3.73 -26.76
C LYS A 38 10.91 -3.03 -27.61
N ARG A 39 10.86 -3.30 -28.92
CA ARG A 39 9.87 -2.72 -29.83
C ARG A 39 8.52 -3.44 -29.80
N LEU A 40 8.51 -4.73 -29.46
CA LEU A 40 7.33 -5.57 -29.48
C LEU A 40 6.55 -5.58 -28.17
N LEU A 41 7.20 -5.24 -27.05
CA LEU A 41 6.59 -5.17 -25.74
C LEU A 41 6.12 -3.74 -25.46
N LYS A 42 4.83 -3.60 -25.15
CA LYS A 42 4.26 -2.34 -24.64
C LYS A 42 3.43 -2.65 -23.41
N ILE A 43 3.60 -1.86 -22.35
CA ILE A 43 2.86 -1.98 -21.10
C ILE A 43 2.08 -0.68 -20.91
N SER A 44 0.78 -0.80 -20.68
CA SER A 44 -0.10 0.30 -20.27
C SER A 44 -0.59 -0.01 -18.87
N LEU A 45 -0.33 0.84 -17.90
CA LEU A 45 -0.73 0.64 -16.51
C LEU A 45 -1.52 1.85 -16.04
N ASN A 46 -2.67 1.59 -15.41
CA ASN A 46 -3.45 2.59 -14.71
C ASN A 46 -3.16 2.45 -13.19
N PRO A 47 -2.53 3.44 -12.55
CA PRO A 47 -2.15 3.37 -11.14
C PRO A 47 -3.37 3.40 -10.19
N ASP A 48 -4.45 4.08 -10.57
CA ASP A 48 -5.63 4.24 -9.73
C ASP A 48 -6.41 2.93 -9.63
N THR A 49 -6.57 2.23 -10.76
CA THR A 49 -7.31 0.98 -10.81
C THR A 49 -6.44 -0.24 -10.56
N ASN A 50 -5.12 -0.08 -10.51
CA ASN A 50 -4.15 -1.18 -10.51
C ASN A 50 -4.36 -2.16 -11.68
N GLN A 51 -4.96 -1.72 -12.78
CA GLN A 51 -5.16 -2.54 -13.98
C GLN A 51 -4.11 -2.18 -15.04
N GLY A 52 -3.61 -3.20 -15.71
CA GLY A 52 -2.67 -3.05 -16.80
C GLY A 52 -3.05 -3.87 -18.02
N THR A 53 -2.59 -3.42 -19.19
CA THR A 53 -2.66 -4.16 -20.44
C THR A 53 -1.26 -4.30 -20.99
N VAL A 54 -0.87 -5.53 -21.28
CA VAL A 54 0.44 -5.88 -21.83
C VAL A 54 0.25 -6.37 -23.25
N TYR A 55 0.91 -5.67 -24.17
CA TYR A 55 0.93 -6.00 -25.58
C TYR A 55 2.26 -6.65 -25.90
N PHE A 56 2.20 -7.84 -26.48
CA PHE A 56 3.39 -8.52 -27.00
C PHE A 56 3.13 -9.04 -28.40
N ALA A 57 3.80 -8.44 -29.39
CA ALA A 57 3.59 -8.72 -30.80
C ALA A 57 2.12 -8.56 -31.23
N LYS A 58 1.38 -9.67 -31.40
CA LYS A 58 -0.05 -9.68 -31.76
C LYS A 58 -0.96 -10.07 -30.59
N SER A 59 -0.39 -10.47 -29.46
CA SER A 59 -1.13 -10.91 -28.29
C SER A 59 -1.38 -9.74 -27.35
N VAL A 60 -2.60 -9.66 -26.83
CA VAL A 60 -3.01 -8.71 -25.80
C VAL A 60 -3.30 -9.52 -24.54
N MET A 61 -2.71 -9.09 -23.43
CA MET A 61 -2.91 -9.70 -22.12
C MET A 61 -3.37 -8.62 -21.15
N TYR A 62 -4.27 -9.00 -20.27
CA TYR A 62 -4.85 -8.12 -19.25
C TYR A 62 -4.28 -8.53 -17.90
N GLY A 63 -3.80 -7.56 -17.12
CA GLY A 63 -3.17 -7.84 -15.84
C GLY A 63 -3.67 -6.94 -14.73
N THR A 64 -3.53 -7.43 -13.51
CA THR A 64 -3.79 -6.65 -12.30
C THR A 64 -2.49 -6.54 -11.52
N LEU A 65 -2.11 -5.31 -11.18
CA LEU A 65 -0.98 -5.00 -10.33
C LEU A 65 -1.33 -5.37 -8.89
N LYS A 66 -0.57 -6.30 -8.32
CA LYS A 66 -0.80 -6.89 -7.00
C LYS A 66 0.40 -6.65 -6.11
N LYS A 67 0.17 -6.31 -4.84
CA LYS A 67 1.23 -6.21 -3.82
C LYS A 67 1.66 -7.61 -3.36
N LEU A 68 2.95 -7.90 -3.43
CA LEU A 68 3.55 -9.11 -2.88
C LEU A 68 3.58 -9.04 -1.35
N PRO A 69 3.43 -10.18 -0.66
CA PRO A 69 3.57 -10.23 0.79
C PRO A 69 5.02 -10.06 1.27
N THR A 70 6.00 -10.32 0.41
CA THR A 70 7.43 -10.32 0.73
C THR A 70 8.14 -9.25 -0.10
N ILE A 71 9.08 -8.55 0.52
CA ILE A 71 10.03 -7.66 -0.16
C ILE A 71 11.05 -8.53 -0.89
N ILE A 72 11.31 -8.23 -2.15
CA ILE A 72 12.32 -8.88 -2.98
C ILE A 72 13.35 -7.81 -3.34
N GLU A 73 14.62 -8.05 -3.07
CA GLU A 73 15.69 -7.12 -3.43
C GLU A 73 16.32 -7.54 -4.76
N SER A 74 16.54 -6.58 -5.66
CA SER A 74 17.32 -6.79 -6.88
C SER A 74 18.77 -6.36 -6.65
N TYR A 75 19.68 -7.18 -7.14
CA TYR A 75 21.11 -6.95 -7.04
C TYR A 75 21.75 -7.03 -8.43
N LYS A 76 22.73 -6.16 -8.69
CA LYS A 76 23.61 -6.24 -9.86
C LYS A 76 25.04 -6.58 -9.43
N THR A 77 25.76 -7.27 -10.31
CA THR A 77 27.20 -7.48 -10.23
C THR A 77 27.85 -6.93 -11.49
N ASN A 78 29.03 -6.34 -11.34
CA ASN A 78 29.83 -5.78 -12.44
C ASN A 78 30.73 -6.84 -13.10
N VAL A 79 30.91 -8.00 -12.48
CA VAL A 79 31.76 -9.08 -12.99
C VAL A 79 30.90 -10.30 -13.32
N CYS A 80 30.99 -10.75 -14.57
CA CYS A 80 30.29 -11.95 -15.01
C CYS A 80 30.75 -13.16 -14.17
N LYS A 81 29.80 -13.79 -13.46
CA LYS A 81 29.98 -14.93 -12.54
C LYS A 81 30.60 -14.61 -11.17
N ASP A 82 30.79 -13.35 -10.79
CA ASP A 82 31.07 -13.03 -9.39
C ASP A 82 29.77 -13.01 -8.58
N THR A 83 29.70 -13.88 -7.57
CA THR A 83 28.57 -13.96 -6.63
C THR A 83 28.90 -13.34 -5.27
N ALA A 84 30.13 -12.86 -5.06
CA ALA A 84 30.57 -12.28 -3.80
C ALA A 84 30.21 -10.80 -3.69
N SER A 85 30.38 -10.04 -4.78
CA SER A 85 30.16 -8.58 -4.80
C SER A 85 28.82 -8.23 -5.43
N LEU A 86 27.78 -8.08 -4.59
CA LEU A 86 26.43 -7.73 -5.03
C LEU A 86 26.06 -6.31 -4.58
N TYR A 87 25.56 -5.51 -5.51
CA TYR A 87 25.11 -4.14 -5.27
C TYR A 87 23.59 -4.05 -5.41
N LYS A 88 22.90 -3.67 -4.34
CA LYS A 88 21.45 -3.47 -4.35
C LYS A 88 21.07 -2.39 -5.36
N THR A 89 20.02 -2.63 -6.15
CA THR A 89 19.51 -1.66 -7.14
C THR A 89 18.10 -1.19 -6.82
N ALA A 90 17.21 -2.08 -6.37
CA ALA A 90 15.81 -1.73 -6.08
C ALA A 90 15.17 -2.71 -5.09
N ASP A 91 14.06 -2.27 -4.52
CA ASP A 91 13.13 -3.08 -3.75
C ASP A 91 11.88 -3.36 -4.57
N ILE A 92 11.57 -4.63 -4.75
CA ILE A 92 10.44 -5.12 -5.53
C ILE A 92 9.38 -5.65 -4.58
N CYS A 93 8.21 -5.02 -4.58
CA CYS A 93 7.06 -5.43 -3.77
C CYS A 93 5.77 -5.61 -4.57
N GLN A 94 5.82 -5.52 -5.90
CA GLN A 94 4.65 -5.61 -6.77
C GLN A 94 4.84 -6.60 -7.91
N ILE A 95 3.73 -7.16 -8.37
CA ILE A 95 3.66 -8.07 -9.50
C ILE A 95 2.47 -7.71 -10.40
N LEU A 96 2.72 -7.52 -11.69
CA LEU A 96 1.68 -7.40 -12.71
C LEU A 96 1.34 -8.81 -13.21
N ASP A 97 0.22 -9.34 -12.71
CA ASP A 97 -0.23 -10.71 -12.96
C ASP A 97 -1.19 -10.74 -14.15
N CYS A 98 -0.71 -11.21 -15.31
CA CYS A 98 -1.42 -11.13 -16.58
C CYS A 98 -2.11 -12.45 -16.97
N THR A 99 -3.29 -12.30 -17.57
CA THR A 99 -4.12 -13.36 -18.14
C THR A 99 -4.51 -13.02 -19.58
N THR A 100 -4.83 -14.04 -20.38
CA THR A 100 -5.30 -13.85 -21.77
C THR A 100 -6.75 -13.38 -21.83
N GLN A 101 -7.56 -13.68 -20.81
CA GLN A 101 -8.94 -13.25 -20.74
C GLN A 101 -9.07 -11.88 -20.07
N PRO A 102 -9.98 -11.01 -20.56
CA PRO A 102 -10.23 -9.69 -19.98
C PRO A 102 -10.95 -9.78 -18.63
N GLU A 103 -11.66 -10.89 -18.37
CA GLU A 103 -12.39 -11.08 -17.13
C GLU A 103 -11.54 -11.75 -16.06
N PHE A 104 -11.34 -11.01 -14.97
CA PHE A 104 -10.72 -11.50 -13.76
C PHE A 104 -11.74 -12.27 -12.93
N LYS A 105 -11.92 -13.58 -13.18
CA LYS A 105 -12.55 -14.49 -12.19
C LYS A 105 -11.58 -14.82 -11.06
N ALA A 106 -10.95 -13.82 -10.46
CA ALA A 106 -10.17 -14.07 -9.27
C ALA A 106 -11.13 -14.11 -8.07
N LYS A 107 -11.32 -15.30 -7.50
CA LYS A 107 -11.35 -15.36 -6.04
C LYS A 107 -10.17 -14.51 -5.56
N PRO A 108 -10.30 -13.63 -4.56
CA PRO A 108 -9.17 -12.91 -3.97
C PRO A 108 -8.21 -13.94 -3.37
N GLY A 109 -7.42 -14.56 -4.23
CA GLY A 109 -6.52 -15.63 -3.89
C GLY A 109 -5.40 -15.00 -3.11
N THR A 110 -5.15 -15.52 -1.91
CA THR A 110 -4.06 -15.09 -1.05
C THR A 110 -2.77 -15.06 -1.86
N ILE A 111 -2.28 -13.87 -2.16
CA ILE A 111 -1.05 -13.68 -2.93
C ILE A 111 0.07 -14.39 -2.17
N HIS A 112 0.71 -15.36 -2.84
CA HIS A 112 1.84 -16.11 -2.32
C HIS A 112 3.11 -15.27 -2.41
N GLY A 113 4.16 -15.64 -1.66
CA GLY A 113 5.50 -15.16 -2.00
C GLY A 113 5.94 -15.75 -3.34
N TYR A 114 6.91 -15.11 -3.99
CA TYR A 114 7.34 -15.49 -5.33
C TYR A 114 7.99 -16.88 -5.39
N CYS A 115 8.79 -17.23 -4.37
CA CYS A 115 9.50 -18.50 -4.30
C CYS A 115 8.60 -19.64 -3.79
N PRO A 116 8.78 -20.89 -4.27
CA PRO A 116 7.94 -22.03 -3.87
C PRO A 116 7.78 -22.25 -2.35
N PRO A 117 8.83 -22.10 -1.51
CA PRO A 117 8.70 -22.24 -0.05
C PRO A 117 7.81 -21.20 0.63
N LEU A 118 7.48 -20.10 -0.08
CA LEU A 118 6.68 -18.97 0.40
C LEU A 118 5.20 -19.05 -0.03
N LYS A 119 4.73 -20.24 -0.42
CA LYS A 119 3.29 -20.47 -0.64
C LYS A 119 2.49 -20.19 0.64
N ASN A 120 1.48 -19.32 0.53
CA ASN A 120 0.65 -18.88 1.67
C ASN A 120 1.45 -18.26 2.83
N VAL A 121 2.55 -17.54 2.53
CA VAL A 121 3.47 -16.98 3.54
C VAL A 121 2.77 -16.15 4.62
N LYS A 122 1.76 -15.34 4.27
CA LYS A 122 0.98 -14.52 5.23
C LYS A 122 0.33 -15.36 6.34
N ASN A 123 -0.15 -16.55 6.01
CA ASN A 123 -0.87 -17.42 6.94
C ASN A 123 0.04 -18.46 7.59
N LYS A 124 1.10 -18.89 6.90
CA LYS A 124 1.96 -20.01 7.34
C LYS A 124 3.24 -19.59 8.05
N ARG A 125 3.83 -18.45 7.68
CA ARG A 125 5.21 -18.10 8.08
C ARG A 125 5.30 -16.73 8.74
N PHE A 126 4.43 -15.80 8.38
CA PHE A 126 4.40 -14.51 9.06
C PHE A 126 3.77 -14.68 10.44
N ARG A 127 4.54 -14.32 11.47
CA ARG A 127 4.02 -14.21 12.83
C ARG A 127 2.94 -13.14 12.83
N ARG A 128 1.74 -13.50 13.29
CA ARG A 128 0.65 -12.51 13.45
C ARG A 128 1.07 -11.48 14.48
N THR A 129 0.81 -10.21 14.18
CA THR A 129 0.99 -9.17 15.17
C THR A 129 -0.14 -9.22 16.19
N LEU A 130 0.16 -8.86 17.43
CA LEU A 130 -0.82 -8.86 18.52
C LEU A 130 -1.75 -7.65 18.47
N TYR A 131 -1.41 -6.61 17.71
CA TYR A 131 -2.34 -5.52 17.40
C TYR A 131 -3.28 -5.96 16.27
N ASN A 132 -4.52 -5.51 16.35
CA ASN A 132 -5.51 -5.83 15.33
C ASN A 132 -5.27 -4.98 14.08
N THR A 133 -5.03 -5.63 12.94
CA THR A 133 -4.80 -4.97 11.65
C THR A 133 -5.97 -4.08 11.24
N ASP A 134 -7.21 -4.46 11.58
CA ASP A 134 -8.40 -3.68 11.27
C ASP A 134 -8.37 -2.35 12.02
N PHE A 135 -7.90 -2.36 13.28
CA PHE A 135 -7.69 -1.13 14.07
C PHE A 135 -6.60 -0.25 13.47
N ALA A 136 -5.61 -0.80 12.75
CA ALA A 136 -4.58 0.02 12.11
C ALA A 136 -5.11 0.74 10.85
N VAL A 137 -5.96 0.07 10.07
CA VAL A 137 -6.64 0.68 8.91
C VAL A 137 -7.69 1.70 9.38
N GLU A 138 -8.43 1.35 10.42
CA GLU A 138 -9.34 2.27 11.10
C GLU A 138 -8.58 3.47 11.66
N ALA A 139 -7.44 3.27 12.33
CA ALA A 139 -6.62 4.36 12.86
C ALA A 139 -6.17 5.34 11.77
N GLU A 140 -5.83 4.89 10.57
CA GLU A 140 -5.49 5.81 9.47
C GLU A 140 -6.69 6.67 9.06
N THR A 141 -7.87 6.06 8.98
CA THR A 141 -9.12 6.75 8.63
C THR A 141 -9.54 7.71 9.74
N VAL A 142 -9.52 7.25 10.99
CA VAL A 142 -9.77 8.04 12.21
C VAL A 142 -8.80 9.22 12.30
N THR A 143 -7.53 9.04 11.94
CA THR A 143 -6.55 10.12 11.96
C THR A 143 -6.88 11.21 10.93
N LYS A 144 -7.34 10.83 9.74
CA LYS A 144 -7.77 11.80 8.71
C LYS A 144 -9.00 12.58 9.15
N GLU A 145 -10.00 11.90 9.70
CA GLU A 145 -11.21 12.53 10.24
C GLU A 145 -10.89 13.43 11.44
N LEU A 146 -10.04 12.98 12.36
CA LEU A 146 -9.57 13.78 13.50
C LEU A 146 -8.82 15.03 13.04
N TYR A 147 -7.94 14.89 12.05
CA TYR A 147 -7.21 16.03 11.48
C TYR A 147 -8.17 17.04 10.86
N TYR A 148 -9.18 16.58 10.11
CA TYR A 148 -10.21 17.43 9.54
C TYR A 148 -11.02 18.16 10.62
N LEU A 149 -11.44 17.45 11.67
CA LEU A 149 -12.17 18.02 12.80
C LEU A 149 -11.34 19.11 13.50
N LEU A 150 -10.09 18.80 13.87
CA LEU A 150 -9.21 19.75 14.55
C LEU A 150 -8.83 20.95 13.68
N SER A 151 -8.69 20.76 12.36
CA SER A 151 -8.45 21.86 11.43
C SER A 151 -9.65 22.80 11.34
N THR A 152 -10.86 22.23 11.33
CA THR A 152 -12.11 23.01 11.34
C THR A 152 -12.26 23.79 12.65
N ASP A 153 -11.91 23.18 13.78
CA ASP A 153 -11.93 23.83 15.10
C ASP A 153 -10.93 24.99 15.20
N LEU A 154 -9.76 24.89 14.55
CA LEU A 154 -8.80 25.99 14.50
C LEU A 154 -9.28 27.20 13.70
N GLU A 155 -10.13 26.98 12.69
CA GLU A 155 -10.75 28.06 11.90
C GLU A 155 -11.97 28.67 12.61
N ALA A 156 -12.54 27.97 13.60
CA ALA A 156 -13.69 28.43 14.35
C ALA A 156 -13.32 29.55 15.33
N VAL A 157 -14.29 30.43 15.61
CA VAL A 157 -14.14 31.49 16.63
C VAL A 157 -14.19 30.89 18.06
N SER A 158 -14.91 29.79 18.24
CA SER A 158 -15.01 29.04 19.49
C SER A 158 -15.41 27.60 19.20
N SER A 159 -14.78 26.66 19.88
CA SER A 159 -15.08 25.22 19.80
C SER A 159 -15.43 24.67 21.19
N ARG A 160 -16.46 23.82 21.25
CA ARG A 160 -16.90 23.10 22.45
C ARG A 160 -17.31 21.69 22.03
N PHE A 161 -16.87 20.69 22.77
CA PHE A 161 -17.31 19.30 22.59
C PHE A 161 -17.98 18.80 23.87
N GLU A 162 -18.94 17.90 23.71
CA GLU A 162 -19.67 17.25 24.80
C GLU A 162 -19.88 15.78 24.44
N VAL A 163 -19.66 14.87 25.40
CA VAL A 163 -19.85 13.43 25.22
C VAL A 163 -21.28 13.08 25.62
N LEU A 164 -22.11 12.70 24.64
CA LEU A 164 -23.47 12.22 24.89
C LEU A 164 -23.45 10.69 24.95
N TYR A 165 -23.84 10.13 26.08
CA TYR A 165 -24.02 8.68 26.20
C TYR A 165 -25.44 8.30 25.78
N GLU A 166 -25.56 7.27 24.93
CA GLU A 166 -26.84 6.58 24.77
C GLU A 166 -27.16 5.86 26.08
N ASP A 167 -28.36 6.08 26.63
CA ASP A 167 -28.73 5.64 27.98
C ASP A 167 -28.97 4.12 28.03
N ASN A 168 -27.86 3.37 28.04
CA ASN A 168 -27.83 1.93 28.29
C ASN A 168 -27.40 1.65 29.74
N GLY A 169 -28.06 2.30 30.71
CA GLY A 169 -28.22 1.86 32.11
C GLY A 169 -26.97 1.47 32.93
N SER A 170 -25.76 1.71 32.45
CA SER A 170 -24.52 1.21 33.06
C SER A 170 -23.64 2.37 33.53
N ASN A 171 -23.76 2.67 34.83
CA ASN A 171 -22.98 3.71 35.52
C ASN A 171 -21.44 3.47 35.53
N ALA A 172 -20.94 2.42 34.90
CA ALA A 172 -19.53 2.07 34.84
C ALA A 172 -18.71 2.98 33.90
N GLY A 173 -19.30 3.47 32.79
CA GLY A 173 -18.59 4.34 31.83
C GLY A 173 -18.16 5.68 32.45
N LYS A 174 -18.98 6.24 33.35
CA LYS A 174 -18.76 7.53 34.00
C LYS A 174 -17.55 7.57 34.95
N GLN A 175 -17.10 6.41 35.45
CA GLN A 175 -15.95 6.34 36.37
C GLN A 175 -14.61 6.32 35.64
N TYR A 176 -14.53 5.65 34.48
CA TYR A 176 -13.32 5.56 33.69
C TYR A 176 -12.89 6.94 33.15
N GLU A 177 -13.86 7.75 32.72
CA GLU A 177 -13.57 9.05 32.10
C GLU A 177 -13.12 10.12 33.08
N LYS A 178 -13.67 10.18 34.30
CA LYS A 178 -13.14 11.09 35.35
C LYS A 178 -11.67 10.83 35.65
N SER A 179 -11.23 9.58 35.51
CA SER A 179 -9.82 9.22 35.68
C SER A 179 -8.95 9.60 34.48
N LEU A 180 -9.52 9.72 33.28
CA LEU A 180 -8.78 9.92 32.03
C LEU A 180 -8.72 11.40 31.60
N PHE A 181 -9.82 12.15 31.79
CA PHE A 181 -9.96 13.53 31.31
C PHE A 181 -10.02 14.58 32.43
N GLY A 182 -9.97 14.17 33.70
CA GLY A 182 -10.03 15.08 34.86
C GLY A 182 -11.45 15.55 35.19
N GLN A 183 -11.56 16.58 36.05
CA GLN A 183 -12.86 17.18 36.38
C GLN A 183 -13.41 17.95 35.17
N LEU A 184 -14.46 17.40 34.56
CA LEU A 184 -15.32 18.13 33.62
C LEU A 184 -15.89 19.37 34.34
N SER A 185 -15.73 20.55 33.74
CA SER A 185 -16.34 21.78 34.26
C SER A 185 -17.85 21.60 34.25
N SER A 186 -18.48 21.69 35.42
CA SER A 186 -19.93 21.84 35.51
C SER A 186 -20.31 23.19 34.89
N ASP A 187 -21.29 23.19 33.98
CA ASP A 187 -21.87 24.36 33.31
C ASP A 187 -22.43 25.46 34.26
N SER A 188 -22.27 25.31 35.57
CA SER A 188 -22.73 26.26 36.59
C SER A 188 -21.77 27.42 36.88
N GLU A 189 -20.61 27.53 36.21
CA GLU A 189 -19.69 28.68 36.36
C GLU A 189 -19.30 29.32 35.02
N VAL A 190 -20.28 29.68 34.20
CA VAL A 190 -20.06 30.67 33.13
C VAL A 190 -20.93 31.88 33.42
N ASN A 191 -20.32 32.91 34.03
CA ASN A 191 -20.87 34.26 33.98
C ASN A 191 -20.89 34.70 32.52
N VAL A 192 -22.08 34.63 31.90
CA VAL A 192 -22.32 35.18 30.57
C VAL A 192 -22.25 36.70 30.67
N CYS A 193 -21.10 37.27 30.31
CA CYS A 193 -20.99 38.70 30.05
C CYS A 193 -21.74 39.03 28.76
N TYR A 194 -22.96 39.54 28.89
CA TYR A 194 -23.63 40.22 27.78
C TYR A 194 -22.93 41.55 27.52
N PHE A 195 -22.34 41.70 26.32
CA PHE A 195 -21.97 43.03 25.82
C PHE A 195 -23.25 43.76 25.40
N LYS A 196 -23.41 44.98 25.91
CA LYS A 196 -24.47 45.92 25.56
C LYS A 196 -24.01 46.83 24.44
#